data_AF-A0A8T0HPV0-F1
#
_entry.id   AF-A0A8T0HPV0-F1
#
_cell.length_a   1.000
_cell.length_b   1.000
_cell.length_c   1.000
_cell.angle_alpha   90.00
_cell.angle_beta   90.00
_cell.angle_gamma   90.00
#
_symmetry.space_group_name_H-M   'P 1'
#
loop_
_entity.id
_entity.type
_entity.pdbx_description
1 polymer ?
#
loop_
_entity_poly.entity_id
_entity_poly.type
_entity_poly.pdbx_seq_one_letter_code
_entity_poly.pdbx_strand_id
1 'polypeptide(L)'
;MWATWSVATTVEYLTCSPVSVRVLPVGSSPDAIYCVFAFVQRIELQRLRAHRDVEVASLVQAATQQLKGEVEQMKVLLQSTSAQLLQALTEKEKAVNDSQAAVRTVDELKHNAEVQESSIMEQLRGLETVFSKTCGTVTALANSVQGFQRHVLPTFKPTGTDLTKLAQDLSHKPGSTQLMVSELARLEAGITLLRVIVDAKNDTLVLIRGKLKQENEELKAELQLSSQREQIPNIIDEKTSNSTTNEKKNYSFEKSKLHEEIQSLQDMYNAEVKHLKAKLKYQDEEEVLEKKKNCEIRHECLLLQNKIDMLEASKVILETRLKDETSARSQLVSQIFNIRKDYEKITMELETLKLNQKFLIRQPRNGRIPVEKLDLMNTINQLLLEMNKLKNEKMALEEENKIQRRCQTHDQMKRILTSRDIAMAASNKVGDGELASKLVMRRINQLTQDKTSSPFNTEVVHLGNVSN
;
A
#
# COMPACT_ATOMS: atom_id res chain seq x y z
N MET A 1 23.17 -13.42 -55.19
CA MET A 1 24.08 -13.69 -56.33
C MET A 1 25.39 -14.27 -55.82
N TRP A 2 25.44 -15.57 -55.55
CA TRP A 2 26.69 -16.28 -55.21
C TRP A 2 26.72 -17.55 -56.06
N ALA A 3 27.75 -17.65 -56.90
CA ALA A 3 27.91 -18.68 -57.90
C ALA A 3 28.26 -20.02 -57.26
N THR A 4 27.40 -21.02 -57.47
CA THR A 4 27.68 -22.42 -57.15
C THR A 4 28.59 -23.00 -58.23
N TRP A 5 29.87 -23.16 -57.92
CA TRP A 5 30.78 -23.99 -58.72
C TRP A 5 30.41 -25.45 -58.51
N SER A 6 29.60 -25.98 -59.43
CA SER A 6 29.40 -27.42 -59.61
C SER A 6 30.64 -27.98 -60.30
N VAL A 7 31.55 -28.57 -59.52
CA VAL A 7 32.64 -29.38 -60.08
C VAL A 7 32.01 -30.70 -60.51
N ALA A 8 31.59 -30.74 -61.78
CA ALA A 8 31.29 -31.98 -62.48
C ALA A 8 32.58 -32.81 -62.52
N THR A 9 32.72 -33.72 -61.58
CA THR A 9 33.77 -34.73 -61.62
C THR A 9 33.26 -35.81 -62.55
N THR A 10 33.56 -35.67 -63.84
CA THR A 10 33.35 -36.73 -64.82
C THR A 10 34.22 -37.91 -64.40
N VAL A 11 33.61 -38.91 -63.76
CA VAL A 11 34.24 -40.21 -63.57
C VAL A 11 34.27 -40.84 -64.95
N GLU A 12 35.36 -40.62 -65.68
CA GLU A 12 35.70 -41.47 -66.81
C GLU A 12 35.88 -42.88 -66.23
N TYR A 13 34.86 -43.72 -66.45
CA TYR A 13 35.02 -45.15 -66.38
C TYR A 13 36.10 -45.52 -67.40
N LEU A 14 37.35 -45.61 -66.94
CA LEU A 14 38.35 -46.46 -67.57
C LEU A 14 37.75 -47.87 -67.53
N THR A 15 37.04 -48.20 -68.59
CA THR A 15 36.65 -49.56 -68.91
C THR A 15 37.90 -50.40 -68.77
N CYS A 16 37.86 -51.33 -67.82
CA CYS A 16 38.87 -52.37 -67.69
C CYS A 16 38.99 -53.05 -69.05
N SER A 17 39.96 -52.63 -69.86
CA SER A 17 40.38 -53.40 -71.01
C SER A 17 40.81 -54.75 -70.45
N PRO A 18 40.21 -55.88 -70.89
CA PRO A 18 40.60 -57.17 -70.39
C PRO A 18 42.09 -57.33 -70.69
N VAL A 19 42.91 -57.41 -69.64
CA VAL A 19 44.31 -57.76 -69.78
C VAL A 19 44.31 -59.17 -70.34
N SER A 20 44.43 -59.29 -71.65
CA SER A 20 44.60 -60.55 -72.34
C SER A 20 45.97 -61.07 -71.95
N VAL A 21 46.00 -61.90 -70.92
CA VAL A 21 47.21 -62.62 -70.50
C VAL A 21 47.54 -63.58 -71.63
N ARG A 22 48.44 -63.18 -72.52
CA ARG A 22 49.06 -64.13 -73.45
C ARG A 22 49.78 -65.18 -72.60
N VAL A 23 49.30 -66.41 -72.69
CA VAL A 23 49.93 -67.58 -72.08
C VAL A 23 51.37 -67.64 -72.57
N LEU A 24 52.32 -67.52 -71.64
CA LEU A 24 53.74 -67.62 -71.94
C LEU A 24 54.03 -69.04 -72.46
N PRO A 25 54.85 -69.17 -73.52
CA PRO A 25 55.21 -70.48 -74.05
C PRO A 25 55.94 -71.32 -72.99
N VAL A 26 55.64 -72.61 -72.98
CA VAL A 26 56.26 -73.63 -72.11
C VAL A 26 57.76 -73.65 -72.41
N GLY A 27 58.57 -73.10 -71.49
CA GLY A 27 60.02 -72.90 -71.67
C GLY A 27 60.57 -71.53 -71.21
N SER A 28 59.75 -70.70 -70.58
CA SER A 28 60.16 -69.35 -70.12
C SER A 28 61.05 -69.39 -68.87
N SER A 29 62.13 -68.62 -68.87
CA SER A 29 63.06 -68.44 -67.73
C SER A 29 62.29 -68.08 -66.43
N PRO A 30 62.70 -68.61 -65.25
CA PRO A 30 62.10 -68.26 -63.95
C PRO A 30 61.91 -66.75 -63.74
N ASP A 31 62.85 -65.94 -64.24
CA ASP A 31 62.80 -64.47 -64.12
C ASP A 31 61.60 -63.83 -64.84
N ALA A 32 61.13 -64.42 -65.94
CA ALA A 32 59.96 -63.93 -66.66
C ALA A 32 58.66 -64.17 -65.88
N ILE A 33 58.58 -65.26 -65.13
CA ILE A 33 57.43 -65.59 -64.28
C ILE A 33 57.38 -64.63 -63.08
N TYR A 34 58.52 -64.32 -62.46
CA TYR A 34 58.60 -63.32 -61.39
C TYR A 34 58.20 -61.91 -61.86
N CYS A 35 58.62 -61.50 -63.07
CA CYS A 35 58.23 -60.21 -63.64
C CYS A 35 56.72 -60.10 -63.87
N VAL A 36 56.06 -61.14 -64.40
CA VAL A 36 54.60 -61.15 -64.60
C VAL A 36 53.86 -61.14 -63.26
N PHE A 37 54.33 -61.92 -62.28
CA PHE A 37 53.71 -61.93 -60.95
C PHE A 37 53.84 -60.59 -60.23
N ALA A 38 55.02 -59.96 -60.27
CA ALA A 38 55.25 -58.64 -59.72
C ALA A 38 54.39 -57.56 -60.41
N PHE A 39 54.20 -57.67 -61.72
CA PHE A 39 53.34 -56.76 -62.48
C PHE A 39 51.85 -56.90 -62.09
N VAL A 40 51.35 -58.13 -61.98
CA VAL A 40 49.97 -58.42 -61.54
C VAL A 40 49.75 -57.95 -60.09
N GLN A 41 50.70 -58.20 -59.20
CA GLN A 41 50.63 -57.70 -57.81
C GLN A 41 50.60 -56.17 -57.75
N ARG A 42 51.37 -55.49 -58.62
CA ARG A 42 51.37 -54.02 -58.68
C ARG A 42 50.03 -53.46 -59.15
N ILE A 43 49.42 -54.08 -60.18
CA ILE A 43 48.09 -53.69 -60.67
C ILE A 43 47.03 -53.91 -59.58
N GLU A 44 47.05 -55.06 -58.90
CA GLU A 44 46.07 -55.35 -57.85
C GLU A 44 46.22 -54.42 -56.64
N LEU A 45 47.46 -54.11 -56.24
CA LEU A 45 47.74 -53.10 -55.22
C LEU A 45 47.22 -51.71 -55.64
N GLN A 46 47.36 -51.34 -56.90
CA GLN A 46 46.85 -50.07 -57.42
C GLN A 46 45.32 -50.04 -57.44
N ARG A 47 44.67 -51.15 -57.78
CA ARG A 47 43.21 -51.30 -57.72
C ARG A 47 42.68 -51.17 -56.28
N LEU A 48 43.33 -51.84 -55.33
CA LEU A 48 42.96 -51.78 -53.90
C LEU A 48 43.19 -50.38 -53.32
N ARG A 49 44.26 -49.68 -53.72
CA ARG A 49 44.49 -48.28 -53.33
C ARG A 49 43.41 -47.37 -53.88
N ALA A 50 43.09 -47.48 -55.18
CA ALA A 50 42.02 -46.68 -55.80
C ALA A 50 40.66 -46.93 -55.13
N HIS A 51 40.32 -48.18 -54.81
CA HIS A 51 39.09 -48.50 -54.09
C HIS A 51 39.06 -47.86 -52.70
N ARG A 52 40.15 -48.00 -51.93
CA ARG A 52 40.28 -47.39 -50.61
C ARG A 52 40.19 -45.86 -50.67
N ASP A 53 40.81 -45.22 -51.66
CA ASP A 53 40.77 -43.77 -51.82
C ASP A 53 39.34 -43.29 -52.12
N VAL A 54 38.57 -44.04 -52.91
CA VAL A 54 37.15 -43.77 -53.16
C VAL A 54 36.31 -43.97 -51.90
N GLU A 55 36.54 -45.04 -51.13
CA GLU A 55 35.85 -45.26 -49.85
C GLU A 55 36.15 -44.16 -48.84
N VAL A 56 37.43 -43.79 -48.68
CA VAL A 56 37.84 -42.70 -47.78
C VAL A 56 37.25 -41.37 -48.24
N ALA A 57 37.29 -41.06 -49.55
CA ALA A 57 36.69 -39.85 -50.10
C ALA A 57 35.17 -39.81 -49.84
N SER A 58 34.46 -40.92 -50.01
CA SER A 58 33.01 -40.99 -49.76
C SER A 58 32.67 -40.82 -48.28
N LEU A 59 33.43 -41.44 -47.36
CA LEU A 59 33.28 -41.26 -45.92
C LEU A 59 33.56 -39.80 -45.50
N VAL A 60 34.63 -39.20 -46.01
CA VAL A 60 34.97 -37.80 -45.73
C VAL A 60 33.90 -36.87 -46.28
N GLN A 61 33.37 -37.13 -47.47
CA GLN A 61 32.30 -36.34 -48.07
C GLN A 61 31.00 -36.45 -47.25
N ALA A 62 30.61 -37.65 -46.83
CA ALA A 62 29.44 -37.88 -45.99
C ALA A 62 29.57 -37.16 -44.64
N ALA A 63 30.71 -37.30 -43.96
CA ALA A 63 30.98 -36.62 -42.70
C ALA A 63 30.97 -35.09 -42.87
N THR A 64 31.54 -34.57 -43.96
CA THR A 64 31.55 -33.14 -44.27
C THR A 64 30.14 -32.60 -44.53
N GLN A 65 29.28 -33.36 -45.23
CA GLN A 65 27.90 -32.97 -45.47
C GLN A 65 27.07 -32.98 -44.20
N GLN A 66 27.25 -33.99 -43.34
CA GLN A 66 26.59 -34.04 -42.03
C GLN A 66 26.98 -32.82 -41.18
N LEU A 67 28.29 -32.53 -41.07
CA LEU A 67 28.77 -31.39 -40.29
C LEU A 67 28.24 -30.05 -40.84
N LYS A 68 28.17 -29.89 -42.17
CA LYS A 68 27.55 -28.71 -42.80
C LYS A 68 26.07 -28.59 -42.43
N GLY A 69 25.33 -29.70 -42.40
CA GLY A 69 23.93 -29.72 -41.98
C GLY A 69 23.76 -29.29 -40.51
N GLU A 70 24.59 -29.83 -39.61
CA GLU A 70 24.58 -29.47 -38.18
C GLU A 70 24.94 -27.99 -37.95
N VAL A 71 25.92 -27.46 -38.68
CA VAL A 71 26.30 -26.04 -38.61
C VAL A 71 25.15 -25.13 -39.05
N GLU A 72 24.46 -25.47 -40.14
CA GLU A 72 23.35 -24.63 -40.61
C GLU A 72 22.14 -24.71 -39.65
N GLN A 73 21.87 -25.87 -39.05
CA GLN A 73 20.86 -26.01 -37.98
C GLN A 73 21.21 -25.15 -36.76
N MET A 74 22.47 -25.19 -36.30
CA MET A 74 22.92 -24.35 -35.19
C MET A 74 22.81 -22.86 -35.50
N LYS A 75 23.10 -22.46 -36.74
CA LYS A 75 22.98 -21.08 -37.20
C LYS A 75 21.53 -20.59 -37.19
N VAL A 76 20.57 -21.43 -37.62
CA VAL A 76 19.14 -21.12 -37.54
C VAL A 76 18.67 -20.96 -36.09
N LEU A 77 19.08 -21.87 -35.21
CA LEU A 77 18.78 -21.79 -33.77
C LEU A 77 19.38 -20.52 -33.14
N LEU A 78 20.61 -20.18 -33.49
CA LEU A 78 21.27 -18.97 -32.99
C LEU A 78 20.56 -17.70 -33.47
N GLN A 79 20.15 -17.64 -34.73
CA GLN A 79 19.39 -16.50 -35.26
C GLN A 79 18.03 -16.35 -34.59
N SER A 80 17.31 -17.46 -34.40
CA SER A 80 16.01 -17.46 -33.72
C SER A 80 16.14 -17.02 -32.25
N THR A 81 17.10 -17.57 -31.52
CA THR A 81 17.35 -17.20 -30.11
C THR A 81 17.84 -15.76 -29.97
N SER A 82 18.67 -15.28 -30.89
CA SER A 82 19.10 -13.87 -30.93
C SER A 82 17.91 -12.92 -31.18
N ALA A 83 16.98 -13.28 -32.05
CA ALA A 83 15.77 -12.48 -32.30
C ALA A 83 14.85 -12.44 -31.07
N GLN A 84 14.66 -13.58 -30.40
CA GLN A 84 13.89 -13.67 -29.16
C GLN A 84 14.51 -12.84 -28.03
N LEU A 85 15.84 -12.87 -27.88
CA LEU A 85 16.55 -12.04 -26.90
C LEU A 85 16.33 -10.54 -27.17
N LEU A 86 16.41 -10.13 -28.44
CA LEU A 86 16.23 -8.73 -28.82
C LEU A 86 14.80 -8.27 -28.52
N GLN A 87 13.80 -9.11 -28.81
CA GLN A 87 12.41 -8.86 -28.44
C GLN A 87 12.25 -8.74 -26.91
N ALA A 88 12.78 -9.68 -26.13
CA ALA A 88 12.70 -9.64 -24.68
C ALA A 88 13.38 -8.39 -24.08
N LEU A 89 14.47 -7.92 -24.67
CA LEU A 89 15.12 -6.66 -24.27
C LEU A 89 14.22 -5.45 -24.54
N THR A 90 13.57 -5.39 -25.71
CA THR A 90 12.63 -4.29 -26.02
C THR A 90 11.39 -4.30 -25.12
N GLU A 91 10.85 -5.48 -24.80
CA GLU A 91 9.73 -5.63 -23.86
C GLU A 91 10.13 -5.20 -22.44
N LYS A 92 11.34 -5.57 -22.00
CA LYS A 92 11.89 -5.13 -20.72
C LYS A 92 12.06 -3.61 -20.66
N GLU A 93 12.59 -2.98 -21.71
CA GLU A 93 12.76 -1.53 -21.78
C GLU A 93 11.41 -0.81 -21.71
N LYS A 94 10.41 -1.32 -22.44
CA LYS A 94 9.04 -0.82 -22.36
C LYS A 94 8.47 -0.95 -20.94
N ALA A 95 8.62 -2.11 -20.30
CA ALA A 95 8.15 -2.32 -18.94
C ALA A 95 8.84 -1.40 -17.91
N VAL A 96 10.13 -1.11 -18.08
CA VAL A 96 10.85 -0.13 -17.25
C VAL A 96 10.31 1.28 -17.45
N ASN A 97 10.04 1.69 -18.69
CA ASN A 97 9.46 3.00 -18.98
C ASN A 97 8.05 3.15 -18.41
N ASP A 98 7.20 2.13 -18.56
CA ASP A 98 5.86 2.09 -17.99
C ASP A 98 5.92 2.13 -16.45
N SER A 99 6.87 1.41 -15.84
CA SER A 99 7.10 1.43 -14.40
C SER A 99 7.56 2.81 -13.91
N GLN A 100 8.46 3.49 -14.62
CA GLN A 100 8.89 4.85 -14.27
C GLN A 100 7.75 5.86 -14.39
N ALA A 101 6.90 5.73 -15.41
CA ALA A 101 5.72 6.58 -15.55
C ALA A 101 4.73 6.36 -14.38
N ALA A 102 4.51 5.11 -13.98
CA ALA A 102 3.66 4.78 -12.84
C ALA A 102 4.23 5.30 -11.50
N VAL A 103 5.55 5.28 -11.31
CA VAL A 103 6.17 5.86 -10.10
C VAL A 103 5.93 7.36 -10.03
N ARG A 104 6.09 8.09 -11.14
CA ARG A 104 5.83 9.53 -11.18
C ARG A 104 4.38 9.88 -10.85
N THR A 105 3.42 9.12 -11.37
CA THR A 105 2.00 9.36 -11.06
C THR A 105 1.68 9.05 -9.60
N VAL A 106 2.32 8.05 -9.00
CA VAL A 106 2.20 7.77 -7.56
C VAL A 106 2.78 8.90 -6.71
N ASP A 107 3.95 9.44 -7.09
CA ASP A 107 4.57 10.56 -6.37
C ASP A 107 3.71 11.83 -6.46
N GLU A 108 3.12 12.13 -7.61
CA GLU A 108 2.16 13.24 -7.78
C GLU A 108 0.90 13.05 -6.93
N LEU A 109 0.34 11.84 -6.91
CA LEU A 109 -0.83 11.53 -6.07
C LEU A 109 -0.50 11.64 -4.58
N LYS A 110 0.69 11.19 -4.17
CA LYS A 110 1.16 11.30 -2.79
C LYS A 110 1.30 12.76 -2.38
N HIS A 111 1.91 13.59 -3.22
CA HIS A 111 2.04 15.02 -2.95
C HIS A 111 0.67 15.70 -2.83
N ASN A 112 -0.26 15.38 -3.73
CA ASN A 112 -1.63 15.90 -3.66
C ASN A 112 -2.35 15.48 -2.38
N ALA A 113 -2.15 14.24 -1.92
CA ALA A 113 -2.71 13.75 -0.67
C ALA A 113 -2.12 14.48 0.54
N GLU A 114 -0.80 14.72 0.58
CA GLU A 114 -0.14 15.48 1.64
C GLU A 114 -0.64 16.94 1.72
N VAL A 115 -0.88 17.58 0.56
CA VAL A 115 -1.46 18.93 0.47
C VAL A 115 -2.92 18.93 0.97
N GLN A 116 -3.72 17.94 0.58
CA GLN A 116 -5.09 17.81 1.08
C GLN A 116 -5.15 17.56 2.59
N GLU A 117 -4.29 16.68 3.11
CA GLU A 117 -4.19 16.41 4.54
C GLU A 117 -3.84 17.68 5.33
N SER A 118 -2.87 18.46 4.83
CA SER A 118 -2.49 19.74 5.43
C SER A 118 -3.66 20.73 5.46
N SER A 119 -4.43 20.81 4.37
CA SER A 119 -5.64 21.65 4.28
C SER A 119 -6.72 21.23 5.26
N ILE A 120 -7.00 19.92 5.38
CA ILE A 120 -7.99 19.37 6.32
C ILE A 120 -7.54 19.64 7.77
N MET A 121 -6.26 19.47 8.08
CA MET A 121 -5.70 19.76 9.39
C MET A 121 -5.84 21.25 9.75
N GLU A 122 -5.65 22.15 8.79
CA GLU A 122 -5.87 23.58 8.99
C GLU A 122 -7.35 23.92 9.22
N GLN A 123 -8.27 23.29 8.49
CA GLN A 123 -9.71 23.41 8.72
C GLN A 123 -10.12 22.89 10.11
N LEU A 124 -9.60 21.73 10.54
CA LEU A 124 -9.85 21.16 11.86
C LEU A 124 -9.35 22.09 12.97
N ARG A 125 -8.17 22.68 12.82
CA ARG A 125 -7.64 23.69 13.74
C ARG A 125 -8.54 24.93 13.77
N GLY A 126 -9.03 25.38 12.62
CA GLY A 126 -10.04 26.44 12.53
C GLY A 126 -11.30 26.10 13.32
N LEU A 127 -11.84 24.90 13.15
CA LEU A 127 -13.02 24.42 13.87
C LEU A 127 -12.79 24.36 15.38
N GLU A 128 -11.62 23.89 15.82
CA GLU A 128 -11.23 23.81 17.23
C GLU A 128 -11.18 25.20 17.88
N THR A 129 -10.68 26.22 17.17
CA THR A 129 -10.70 27.61 17.67
C THR A 129 -12.11 28.18 17.79
N VAL A 130 -13.00 27.90 16.83
CA VAL A 130 -14.40 28.31 16.90
C VAL A 130 -15.09 27.62 18.06
N PHE A 131 -14.90 26.31 18.20
CA PHE A 131 -15.46 25.51 19.27
C PHE A 131 -15.01 26.01 20.66
N SER A 132 -13.72 26.33 20.80
CA SER A 132 -13.17 26.89 22.04
C SER A 132 -13.79 28.25 22.39
N LYS A 133 -13.98 29.13 21.39
CA LYS A 133 -14.66 30.43 21.58
C LYS A 133 -16.11 30.25 22.00
N THR A 134 -16.86 29.37 21.33
CA THR A 134 -18.27 29.10 21.64
C THR A 134 -18.43 28.46 23.02
N CYS A 135 -17.53 27.55 23.42
CA CYS A 135 -17.55 26.98 24.76
C CYS A 135 -17.34 28.07 25.84
N GLY A 136 -16.43 29.02 25.57
CA GLY A 136 -16.21 30.17 26.45
C GLY A 136 -17.44 31.07 26.61
N THR A 137 -18.17 31.35 25.52
CA THR A 137 -19.40 32.17 25.58
C THR A 137 -20.54 31.46 26.29
N VAL A 138 -20.73 30.16 26.04
CA VAL A 138 -21.74 29.35 26.76
C VAL A 138 -21.44 29.31 28.26
N THR A 139 -20.17 29.10 28.64
CA THR A 139 -19.74 29.08 30.04
C THR A 139 -19.98 30.44 30.71
N ALA A 140 -19.66 31.54 30.04
CA ALA A 140 -19.90 32.89 30.54
C ALA A 140 -21.40 33.18 30.76
N LEU A 141 -22.23 32.77 29.79
CA LEU A 141 -23.69 32.95 29.88
C LEU A 141 -24.28 32.13 31.02
N ALA A 142 -23.91 30.86 31.14
CA ALA A 142 -24.40 30.02 32.21
C ALA A 142 -23.90 30.45 33.61
N ASN A 143 -22.69 31.04 33.71
CA ASN A 143 -22.22 31.73 34.93
C ASN A 143 -23.08 32.95 35.27
N SER A 144 -23.46 33.75 34.26
CA SER A 144 -24.34 34.92 34.45
C SER A 144 -25.72 34.51 34.95
N VAL A 145 -26.31 33.46 34.38
CA VAL A 145 -27.63 32.96 34.82
C VAL A 145 -27.56 32.40 36.24
N GLN A 146 -26.50 31.67 36.58
CA GLN A 146 -26.28 31.18 37.94
C GLN A 146 -26.07 32.33 38.94
N GLY A 147 -25.32 33.37 38.56
CA GLY A 147 -25.15 34.59 39.35
C GLY A 147 -26.48 35.28 39.62
N PHE A 148 -27.30 35.44 38.58
CA PHE A 148 -28.65 35.99 38.68
C PHE A 148 -29.53 35.15 39.62
N GLN A 149 -29.54 33.82 39.47
CA GLN A 149 -30.32 32.93 40.34
C GLN A 149 -29.89 33.09 41.81
N ARG A 150 -28.58 33.13 42.10
CA ARG A 150 -28.07 33.30 43.47
C ARG A 150 -28.49 34.63 44.10
N HIS A 151 -28.54 35.71 43.31
CA HIS A 151 -28.76 37.06 43.84
C HIS A 151 -30.23 37.48 43.86
N VAL A 152 -31.01 37.06 42.87
CA VAL A 152 -32.40 37.50 42.69
C VAL A 152 -33.39 36.45 43.17
N LEU A 153 -33.05 35.16 43.05
CA LEU A 153 -33.93 34.04 43.41
C LEU A 153 -33.21 32.96 44.23
N PRO A 154 -32.62 33.31 45.40
CA PRO A 154 -31.77 32.41 46.18
C PRO A 154 -32.48 31.14 46.67
N THR A 155 -33.80 31.16 46.80
CA THR A 155 -34.63 30.02 47.24
C THR A 155 -35.21 29.22 46.08
N PHE A 156 -35.12 29.71 44.84
CA PHE A 156 -35.69 29.04 43.67
C PHE A 156 -34.74 27.97 43.16
N LYS A 157 -35.16 26.71 43.30
CA LYS A 157 -34.50 25.55 42.69
C LYS A 157 -35.31 25.12 41.47
N PRO A 158 -34.79 25.26 40.24
CA PRO A 158 -35.47 24.77 39.05
C PRO A 158 -35.73 23.27 39.22
N THR A 159 -36.99 22.87 39.07
CA THR A 159 -37.42 21.47 39.10
C THR A 159 -36.63 20.68 38.04
N GLY A 160 -35.84 19.70 38.47
CA GLY A 160 -35.01 18.86 37.60
C GLY A 160 -33.49 19.06 37.68
N THR A 161 -32.99 19.96 38.53
CA THR A 161 -31.53 20.22 38.63
C THR A 161 -30.89 19.70 39.92
N ASP A 162 -30.45 18.44 39.91
CA ASP A 162 -29.40 17.93 40.81
C ASP A 162 -28.01 18.38 40.29
N LEU A 163 -27.82 19.71 40.15
CA LEU A 163 -26.58 20.34 39.66
C LEU A 163 -25.35 19.95 40.51
N THR A 164 -25.57 19.63 41.78
CA THR A 164 -24.53 19.16 42.70
C THR A 164 -24.06 17.74 42.44
N LYS A 165 -24.85 16.86 41.80
CA LYS A 165 -24.40 15.50 41.44
C LYS A 165 -23.58 15.50 40.15
N LEU A 166 -23.94 16.32 39.16
CA LEU A 166 -23.21 16.41 37.90
C LEU A 166 -21.82 17.05 38.05
N ALA A 167 -21.69 18.03 38.96
CA ALA A 167 -20.40 18.68 39.25
C ALA A 167 -19.42 17.76 40.03
N GLN A 168 -19.94 16.79 40.80
CA GLN A 168 -19.13 15.89 41.62
C GLN A 168 -18.57 14.70 40.84
N ASP A 169 -19.24 14.26 39.77
CA ASP A 169 -18.78 13.17 38.89
C ASP A 169 -17.67 13.57 37.89
N LEU A 170 -17.35 14.86 37.79
CA LEU A 170 -16.34 15.40 36.85
C LEU A 170 -14.90 15.36 37.40
N SER A 171 -14.68 14.81 38.59
CA SER A 171 -13.35 14.64 39.22
C SER A 171 -12.42 13.66 38.49
N HIS A 172 -12.91 12.92 37.48
CA HIS A 172 -12.09 11.98 36.71
C HIS A 172 -12.05 12.32 35.22
N LYS A 173 -10.99 13.07 34.84
CA LYS A 173 -10.50 13.34 33.48
C LYS A 173 -11.58 13.64 32.42
N PRO A 174 -11.93 14.92 32.19
CA PRO A 174 -12.89 15.27 31.15
C PRO A 174 -12.22 15.27 29.77
N GLY A 175 -12.80 14.54 28.82
CA GLY A 175 -12.68 14.88 27.40
C GLY A 175 -13.49 16.15 27.10
N SER A 176 -13.04 16.96 26.14
CA SER A 176 -13.65 18.25 25.77
C SER A 176 -15.15 18.18 25.47
N THR A 177 -15.63 17.03 24.99
CA THR A 177 -17.05 16.75 24.72
C THR A 177 -17.91 16.67 25.99
N GLN A 178 -17.38 16.14 27.09
CA GLN A 178 -18.13 15.97 28.34
C GLN A 178 -18.35 17.30 29.06
N LEU A 179 -17.37 18.20 29.00
CA LEU A 179 -17.49 19.57 29.50
C LEU A 179 -18.61 20.32 28.78
N MET A 180 -18.69 20.20 27.46
CA MET A 180 -19.68 20.94 26.67
C MET A 180 -21.12 20.43 26.90
N VAL A 181 -21.31 19.12 27.06
CA VAL A 181 -22.61 18.55 27.44
C VAL A 181 -23.07 19.06 28.81
N SER A 182 -22.16 19.18 29.78
CA SER A 182 -22.49 19.70 31.11
C SER A 182 -22.85 21.20 31.08
N GLU A 183 -22.17 22.00 30.25
CA GLU A 183 -22.45 23.42 30.09
C GLU A 183 -23.76 23.67 29.33
N LEU A 184 -24.10 22.84 28.33
CA LEU A 184 -25.38 22.89 27.65
C LEU A 184 -26.55 22.55 28.58
N ALA A 185 -26.40 21.52 29.41
CA ALA A 185 -27.41 21.19 30.42
C ALA A 185 -27.61 22.32 31.44
N ARG A 186 -26.51 23.00 31.83
CA ARG A 186 -26.56 24.18 32.71
C ARG A 186 -27.27 25.36 32.05
N LEU A 187 -27.02 25.58 30.76
CA LEU A 187 -27.69 26.62 29.98
C LEU A 187 -29.20 26.33 29.80
N GLU A 188 -29.57 25.08 29.53
CA GLU A 188 -30.96 24.65 29.38
C GLU A 188 -31.76 24.87 30.67
N ALA A 189 -31.17 24.56 31.82
CA ALA A 189 -31.75 24.89 33.12
C ALA A 189 -31.90 26.41 33.31
N GLY A 190 -30.91 27.20 32.87
CA GLY A 190 -30.95 28.65 32.92
C GLY A 190 -32.05 29.27 32.04
N ILE A 191 -32.26 28.74 30.83
CA ILE A 191 -33.34 29.14 29.93
C ILE A 191 -34.70 28.82 30.55
N THR A 192 -34.83 27.65 31.18
CA THR A 192 -36.06 27.24 31.86
C THR A 192 -36.40 28.19 33.01
N LEU A 193 -35.40 28.57 33.82
CA LEU A 193 -35.56 29.58 34.87
C LEU A 193 -36.03 30.92 34.31
N LEU A 194 -35.39 31.41 33.24
CA LEU A 194 -35.78 32.67 32.59
C LEU A 194 -37.23 32.64 32.08
N ARG A 195 -37.70 31.52 31.51
CA ARG A 195 -39.11 31.36 31.12
C ARG A 195 -40.06 31.50 32.31
N VAL A 196 -39.80 30.77 33.39
CA VAL A 196 -40.67 30.82 34.59
C VAL A 196 -40.75 32.23 35.17
N ILE A 197 -39.64 32.98 35.16
CA ILE A 197 -39.63 34.37 35.62
C ILE A 197 -40.45 35.28 34.70
N VAL A 198 -40.31 35.12 33.39
CA VAL A 198 -41.06 35.90 32.40
C VAL A 198 -42.56 35.62 32.56
N ASP A 199 -42.95 34.36 32.72
CA ASP A 199 -44.34 33.95 32.91
C ASP A 199 -44.90 34.55 34.22
N ALA A 200 -44.20 34.39 35.34
CA ALA A 200 -44.61 34.95 36.63
C ALA A 200 -44.73 36.47 36.60
N LYS A 201 -43.80 37.16 35.91
CA LYS A 201 -43.85 38.61 35.72
C LYS A 201 -45.07 39.01 34.88
N ASN A 202 -45.39 38.23 33.84
CA ASN A 202 -46.53 38.48 32.97
C ASN A 202 -47.86 38.30 33.74
N ASP A 203 -47.99 37.22 34.51
CA ASP A 203 -49.15 36.95 35.38
C ASP A 203 -49.37 38.06 36.40
N THR A 204 -48.28 38.52 37.03
CA THR A 204 -48.33 39.64 37.99
C THR A 204 -48.79 40.93 37.32
N LEU A 205 -48.32 41.20 36.10
CA LEU A 205 -48.75 42.35 35.30
C LEU A 205 -50.25 42.29 34.95
N VAL A 206 -50.75 41.10 34.57
CA VAL A 206 -52.18 40.88 34.29
C VAL A 206 -53.02 41.11 35.54
N LEU A 207 -52.59 40.60 36.70
CA LEU A 207 -53.24 40.82 38.00
C LEU A 207 -53.31 42.30 38.39
N ILE A 208 -52.19 43.02 38.27
CA ILE A 208 -52.13 44.46 38.55
C ILE A 208 -53.08 45.22 37.61
N ARG A 209 -53.07 44.89 36.32
CA ARG A 209 -53.95 45.51 35.33
C ARG A 209 -55.42 45.25 35.62
N GLY A 210 -55.76 44.04 36.08
CA GLY A 210 -57.10 43.68 36.52
C GLY A 210 -57.57 44.48 37.74
N LYS A 211 -56.73 44.57 38.78
CA LYS A 211 -57.02 45.38 39.98
C LYS A 211 -57.20 46.86 39.66
N LEU A 212 -56.29 47.44 38.88
CA LEU A 212 -56.40 48.84 38.46
C LEU A 212 -57.67 49.10 37.66
N LYS A 213 -58.11 48.15 36.84
CA LYS A 213 -59.37 48.27 36.11
C LYS A 213 -60.57 48.26 37.07
N GLN A 214 -60.56 47.35 38.04
CA GLN A 214 -61.62 47.24 39.05
C GLN A 214 -61.69 48.51 39.92
N GLU A 215 -60.58 48.99 40.48
CA GLU A 215 -60.54 50.22 41.28
C GLU A 215 -61.05 51.43 40.48
N ASN A 216 -60.76 51.50 39.18
CA ASN A 216 -61.23 52.56 38.31
C ASN A 216 -62.73 52.47 38.01
N GLU A 217 -63.30 51.25 37.94
CA GLU A 217 -64.75 51.04 37.85
C GLU A 217 -65.46 51.40 39.16
N GLU A 218 -64.88 51.06 40.32
CA GLU A 218 -65.39 51.42 41.64
C GLU A 218 -65.39 52.94 41.86
N LEU A 219 -64.29 53.63 41.53
CA LEU A 219 -64.22 55.09 41.58
C LEU A 219 -65.24 55.78 40.67
N LYS A 220 -65.49 55.23 39.48
CA LYS A 220 -66.54 55.74 38.58
C LYS A 220 -67.93 55.58 39.17
N ALA A 221 -68.22 54.45 39.83
CA ALA A 221 -69.50 54.23 40.49
C ALA A 221 -69.69 55.18 41.68
N GLU A 222 -68.63 55.43 42.46
CA GLU A 222 -68.65 56.35 43.61
C GLU A 222 -68.82 57.82 43.18
N LEU A 223 -68.20 58.23 42.07
CA LEU A 223 -68.43 59.52 41.41
C LEU A 223 -69.88 59.70 40.94
N GLN A 224 -70.49 58.66 40.38
CA GLN A 224 -71.91 58.70 39.95
C GLN A 224 -72.87 58.80 41.14
N LEU A 225 -72.60 58.09 42.24
CA LEU A 225 -73.39 58.19 43.47
C LEU A 225 -73.24 59.56 44.15
N SER A 226 -72.05 60.15 44.11
CA SER A 226 -71.81 61.51 44.60
C SER A 226 -72.51 62.57 43.75
N SER A 227 -72.47 62.43 42.42
CA SER A 227 -73.19 63.29 41.48
C SER A 227 -74.72 63.19 41.62
N GLN A 228 -75.26 62.07 42.10
CA GLN A 228 -76.69 61.89 42.36
C GLN A 228 -77.12 62.43 43.73
N ARG A 229 -76.21 62.60 44.69
CA ARG A 229 -76.49 63.25 45.98
C ARG A 229 -76.58 64.77 45.89
N GLU A 230 -76.07 65.38 44.82
CA GLU A 230 -76.02 66.83 44.64
C GLU A 230 -77.20 67.42 43.83
N GLN A 231 -78.28 66.68 43.59
CA GLN A 231 -79.43 67.12 42.80
C GLN A 231 -80.74 66.83 43.58
N ILE A 232 -81.56 67.77 44.11
CA ILE A 232 -82.24 69.00 43.59
C ILE A 232 -83.18 69.57 44.75
N PRO A 233 -83.83 70.78 44.77
CA PRO A 233 -83.82 72.00 43.92
C PRO A 233 -83.70 73.38 44.67
N ASN A 234 -83.17 74.41 43.99
CA ASN A 234 -83.83 75.71 43.67
C ASN A 234 -82.76 76.74 43.21
N ILE A 235 -82.76 77.15 41.94
CA ILE A 235 -83.43 78.32 41.33
C ILE A 235 -82.58 79.61 41.39
N ILE A 236 -82.28 80.10 40.17
CA ILE A 236 -81.96 81.48 39.72
C ILE A 236 -80.49 81.94 39.64
N ASP A 237 -80.11 82.10 38.37
CA ASP A 237 -79.32 83.15 37.70
C ASP A 237 -77.79 83.28 37.74
N GLU A 238 -77.34 83.57 36.52
CA GLU A 238 -76.18 84.35 36.09
C GLU A 238 -74.78 83.69 36.02
N LYS A 239 -74.32 83.61 34.76
CA LYS A 239 -72.97 83.91 34.28
C LYS A 239 -71.82 83.05 34.82
N THR A 240 -71.38 82.06 34.04
CA THR A 240 -69.98 82.04 33.54
C THR A 240 -69.80 81.00 32.42
N SER A 241 -69.83 81.48 31.18
CA SER A 241 -68.97 80.96 30.12
C SER A 241 -67.51 80.91 30.62
N ASN A 242 -66.92 79.71 30.76
CA ASN A 242 -65.47 79.41 30.59
C ASN A 242 -64.98 78.00 31.06
N SER A 243 -65.83 77.01 31.40
CA SER A 243 -65.33 75.67 31.84
C SER A 243 -65.33 74.57 30.76
N THR A 244 -66.14 74.67 29.71
CA THR A 244 -66.25 73.65 28.63
C THR A 244 -65.02 73.55 27.73
N THR A 245 -64.09 74.51 27.81
CA THR A 245 -62.81 74.49 27.10
C THR A 245 -61.77 73.60 27.77
N ASN A 246 -61.81 73.40 29.09
CA ASN A 246 -60.80 72.57 29.79
C ASN A 246 -61.08 71.07 29.66
N GLU A 247 -62.34 70.63 29.74
CA GLU A 247 -62.69 69.21 29.53
C GLU A 247 -62.54 68.77 28.06
N LYS A 248 -62.90 69.63 27.10
CA LYS A 248 -62.63 69.37 25.67
C LYS A 248 -61.13 69.31 25.37
N LYS A 249 -60.31 70.15 26.03
CA LYS A 249 -58.85 70.08 25.91
C LYS A 249 -58.29 68.79 26.51
N ASN A 250 -58.83 68.33 27.64
CA ASN A 250 -58.37 67.10 28.28
C ASN A 250 -58.72 65.85 27.45
N TYR A 251 -59.95 65.79 26.92
CA TYR A 251 -60.37 64.71 26.02
C TYR A 251 -59.61 64.72 24.68
N SER A 252 -59.31 65.91 24.15
CA SER A 252 -58.47 66.07 22.96
C SER A 252 -57.03 65.60 23.21
N PHE A 253 -56.50 65.84 24.40
CA PHE A 253 -55.16 65.42 24.78
C PHE A 253 -55.06 63.90 24.95
N GLU A 254 -56.00 63.28 25.67
CA GLU A 254 -56.06 61.81 25.79
C GLU A 254 -56.25 61.13 24.44
N LYS A 255 -57.11 61.67 23.57
CA LYS A 255 -57.30 61.16 22.22
C LYS A 255 -56.00 61.24 21.41
N SER A 256 -55.25 62.33 21.53
CA SER A 256 -53.96 62.49 20.85
C SER A 256 -52.93 61.49 21.37
N LYS A 257 -52.86 61.30 22.70
CA LYS A 257 -51.97 60.32 23.34
C LYS A 257 -52.31 58.89 22.93
N LEU A 258 -53.59 58.54 22.87
CA LEU A 258 -54.04 57.22 22.41
C LEU A 258 -53.68 56.99 20.94
N HIS A 259 -53.79 58.04 20.10
CA HIS A 259 -53.37 57.98 18.71
C HIS A 259 -51.86 57.75 18.57
N GLU A 260 -51.07 58.42 19.42
CA GLU A 260 -49.61 58.27 19.46
C GLU A 260 -49.19 56.88 19.96
N GLU A 261 -49.88 56.32 20.97
CA GLU A 261 -49.68 54.95 21.43
C GLU A 261 -50.06 53.91 20.38
N ILE A 262 -51.18 54.10 19.66
CA ILE A 262 -51.58 53.24 18.55
C ILE A 262 -50.55 53.31 17.43
N GLN A 263 -50.09 54.51 17.06
CA GLN A 263 -49.08 54.69 16.03
C GLN A 263 -47.76 54.01 16.44
N SER A 264 -47.33 54.16 17.69
CA SER A 264 -46.13 53.51 18.22
C SER A 264 -46.25 51.97 18.19
N LEU A 265 -47.40 51.41 18.58
CA LEU A 265 -47.66 49.98 18.47
C LEU A 265 -47.65 49.50 17.02
N GLN A 266 -48.18 50.30 16.10
CA GLN A 266 -48.22 49.99 14.67
C GLN A 266 -46.81 50.03 14.05
N ASP A 267 -45.97 50.97 14.48
CA ASP A 267 -44.57 51.05 14.08
C ASP A 267 -43.76 49.85 14.62
N MET A 268 -43.97 49.46 15.88
CA MET A 268 -43.36 48.25 16.46
C MET A 268 -43.80 46.98 15.73
N TYR A 269 -45.10 46.85 15.43
CA TYR A 269 -45.62 45.72 14.65
C TYR A 269 -45.01 45.67 13.25
N ASN A 270 -44.93 46.81 12.55
CA ASN A 270 -44.32 46.90 11.23
C ASN A 270 -42.81 46.56 11.28
N ALA A 271 -42.11 46.98 12.32
CA ALA A 271 -40.71 46.63 12.54
C ALA A 271 -40.52 45.12 12.75
N GLU A 272 -41.39 44.48 13.55
CA GLU A 272 -41.35 43.03 13.77
C GLU A 272 -41.66 42.26 12.49
N VAL A 273 -42.68 42.67 11.73
CA VAL A 273 -43.00 42.07 10.43
C VAL A 273 -41.82 42.19 9.47
N LYS A 274 -41.13 43.34 9.45
CA LYS A 274 -39.95 43.54 8.62
C LYS A 274 -38.79 42.64 9.07
N HIS A 275 -38.59 42.50 10.38
CA HIS A 275 -37.58 41.63 10.96
C HIS A 275 -37.83 40.14 10.64
N LEU A 276 -39.07 39.67 10.82
CA LEU A 276 -39.47 38.30 10.49
C LEU A 276 -39.33 37.99 9.00
N LYS A 277 -39.70 38.93 8.11
CA LYS A 277 -39.49 38.77 6.65
C LYS A 277 -38.01 38.68 6.30
N ALA A 278 -37.15 39.47 6.93
CA ALA A 278 -35.70 39.41 6.70
C ALA A 278 -35.12 38.08 7.19
N LYS A 279 -35.57 37.59 8.35
CA LYS A 279 -35.14 36.30 8.91
C LYS A 279 -35.55 35.12 8.01
N LEU A 280 -36.78 35.14 7.49
CA LEU A 280 -37.28 34.11 6.58
C LEU A 280 -36.47 34.09 5.27
N LYS A 281 -36.19 35.27 4.70
CA LYS A 281 -35.34 35.40 3.52
C LYS A 281 -33.91 34.85 3.75
N TYR A 282 -33.31 35.13 4.91
CA TYR A 282 -31.99 34.59 5.26
C TYR A 282 -32.01 33.06 5.35
N GLN A 283 -33.06 32.47 5.94
CA GLN A 283 -33.21 31.01 6.00
C GLN A 283 -33.37 30.39 4.61
N ASP A 284 -34.14 31.02 3.72
CA ASP A 284 -34.28 30.55 2.33
C ASP A 284 -32.94 30.57 1.59
N GLU A 285 -32.14 31.62 1.76
CA GLU A 285 -30.79 31.74 1.16
C GLU A 285 -29.82 30.68 1.74
N GLU A 286 -29.90 30.41 3.03
CA GLU A 286 -29.09 29.38 3.72
C GLU A 286 -29.46 27.96 3.24
N GLU A 287 -30.76 27.64 3.10
CA GLU A 287 -31.23 26.35 2.60
C GLU A 287 -30.78 26.10 1.15
N VAL A 288 -30.81 27.13 0.29
CA VAL A 288 -30.31 27.04 -1.09
C VAL A 288 -28.81 26.76 -1.11
N LEU A 289 -28.04 27.44 -0.25
CA LEU A 289 -26.59 27.25 -0.16
C LEU A 289 -26.24 25.84 0.35
N GLU A 290 -26.98 25.34 1.34
CA GLU A 290 -26.80 23.99 1.88
C GLU A 290 -27.17 22.91 0.84
N LYS A 291 -28.28 23.09 0.11
CA LYS A 291 -28.64 22.20 -1.00
C LYS A 291 -27.55 22.16 -2.07
N LYS A 292 -26.95 23.30 -2.42
CA LYS A 292 -25.85 23.36 -3.39
C LYS A 292 -24.62 22.57 -2.89
N LYS A 293 -24.20 22.78 -1.64
CA LYS A 293 -23.09 22.03 -1.02
C LYS A 293 -23.38 20.53 -0.99
N ASN A 294 -24.60 20.12 -0.63
CA ASN A 294 -25.01 18.72 -0.64
C ASN A 294 -24.97 18.10 -2.05
N CYS A 295 -25.32 18.85 -3.10
CA CYS A 295 -25.17 18.39 -4.47
C CYS A 295 -23.70 18.21 -4.88
N GLU A 296 -22.82 19.13 -4.50
CA GLU A 296 -21.38 19.05 -4.75
C GLU A 296 -20.76 17.82 -4.05
N ILE A 297 -21.08 17.61 -2.77
CA ILE A 297 -20.62 16.44 -2.00
C ILE A 297 -21.11 15.14 -2.64
N ARG A 298 -22.38 15.05 -3.03
CA ARG A 298 -22.90 13.85 -3.71
C ARG A 298 -22.19 13.57 -5.03
N HIS A 299 -21.86 14.61 -5.78
CA HIS A 299 -21.12 14.47 -7.03
C HIS A 299 -19.70 13.94 -6.79
N GLU A 300 -19.01 14.48 -5.78
CA GLU A 300 -17.68 14.02 -5.38
C GLU A 300 -17.71 12.57 -4.89
N CYS A 301 -18.69 12.18 -4.06
CA CYS A 301 -18.87 10.80 -3.64
C CYS A 301 -19.05 9.85 -4.84
N LEU A 302 -19.80 10.25 -5.86
CA LEU A 302 -19.99 9.45 -7.07
C LEU A 302 -18.68 9.29 -7.87
N LEU A 303 -17.89 10.37 -7.98
CA LEU A 303 -16.58 10.32 -8.62
C LEU A 303 -15.60 9.41 -7.88
N LEU A 304 -15.57 9.50 -6.55
CA LEU A 304 -14.75 8.64 -5.70
C LEU A 304 -15.18 7.17 -5.82
N GLN A 305 -16.48 6.88 -5.86
CA GLN A 305 -16.98 5.53 -6.06
C GLN A 305 -16.52 4.96 -7.41
N ASN A 306 -16.68 5.72 -8.51
CA ASN A 306 -16.21 5.29 -9.83
C ASN A 306 -14.69 5.02 -9.85
N LYS A 307 -13.91 5.81 -9.11
CA LYS A 307 -12.46 5.62 -8.98
C LYS A 307 -12.13 4.34 -8.21
N ILE A 308 -12.88 4.03 -7.15
CA ILE A 308 -12.74 2.77 -6.40
C ILE A 308 -13.03 1.59 -7.33
N ASP A 309 -14.13 1.62 -8.06
CA ASP A 309 -14.52 0.53 -8.98
C ASP A 309 -13.42 0.27 -10.04
N MET A 310 -12.83 1.33 -10.60
CA MET A 310 -11.70 1.21 -11.54
C MET A 310 -10.45 0.60 -10.91
N LEU A 311 -10.11 1.02 -9.68
CA LEU A 311 -8.96 0.48 -8.95
C LEU A 311 -9.16 -0.99 -8.57
N GLU A 312 -10.38 -1.37 -8.18
CA GLU A 312 -10.73 -2.76 -7.90
C GLU A 312 -10.64 -3.63 -9.17
N ALA A 313 -11.14 -3.14 -10.31
CA ALA A 313 -10.99 -3.83 -11.59
C ALA A 313 -9.51 -4.01 -11.98
N SER A 314 -8.69 -2.96 -11.82
CA SER A 314 -7.25 -3.03 -12.07
C SER A 314 -6.54 -4.03 -11.16
N LYS A 315 -6.89 -4.05 -9.87
CA LYS A 315 -6.37 -5.01 -8.88
C LYS A 315 -6.65 -6.45 -9.31
N VAL A 316 -7.88 -6.77 -9.72
CA VAL A 316 -8.24 -8.13 -10.16
C VAL A 316 -7.41 -8.57 -11.38
N ILE A 317 -7.15 -7.67 -12.33
CA ILE A 317 -6.31 -7.96 -13.50
C ILE A 317 -4.86 -8.24 -13.06
N LEU A 318 -4.31 -7.42 -12.17
CA LEU A 318 -2.95 -7.60 -11.66
C LEU A 318 -2.80 -8.89 -10.84
N GLU A 319 -3.77 -9.24 -10.01
CA GLU A 319 -3.79 -10.50 -9.27
C GLU A 319 -3.82 -11.72 -10.20
N THR A 320 -4.56 -11.64 -11.30
CA THR A 320 -4.60 -12.70 -12.31
C THR A 320 -3.25 -12.85 -12.99
N ARG A 321 -2.65 -11.74 -13.45
CA ARG A 321 -1.30 -11.76 -14.05
C ARG A 321 -0.24 -12.31 -13.11
N LEU A 322 -0.31 -11.96 -11.82
CA LEU A 322 0.63 -12.47 -10.82
C LEU A 322 0.50 -13.99 -10.65
N LYS A 323 -0.71 -14.54 -10.69
CA LYS A 323 -0.93 -16.00 -10.65
C LYS A 323 -0.32 -16.68 -11.89
N ASP A 324 -0.53 -16.12 -13.07
CA ASP A 324 0.03 -16.65 -14.32
C ASP A 324 1.56 -16.64 -14.29
N GLU A 325 2.17 -15.53 -13.85
CA GLU A 325 3.63 -15.42 -13.73
C GLU A 325 4.19 -16.40 -12.68
N THR A 326 3.49 -16.55 -11.55
CA THR A 326 3.88 -17.51 -10.50
C THR A 326 3.81 -18.95 -11.01
N SER A 327 2.80 -19.28 -11.82
CA SER A 327 2.68 -20.57 -12.48
C SER A 327 3.82 -20.81 -13.48
N ALA A 328 4.10 -19.84 -14.36
CA ALA A 328 5.20 -19.91 -15.32
C ALA A 328 6.56 -20.07 -14.60
N ARG A 329 6.79 -19.32 -13.52
CA ARG A 329 7.99 -19.44 -12.69
C ARG A 329 8.12 -20.83 -12.07
N SER A 330 7.03 -21.40 -11.56
CA SER A 330 7.01 -22.75 -11.00
C SER A 330 7.34 -23.82 -12.05
N GLN A 331 6.84 -23.65 -13.28
CA GLN A 331 7.18 -24.52 -14.41
C GLN A 331 8.67 -24.41 -14.76
N LEU A 332 9.22 -23.20 -14.86
CA LEU A 332 10.64 -22.99 -15.14
C LEU A 332 11.55 -23.58 -14.06
N VAL A 333 11.19 -23.43 -12.78
CA VAL A 333 11.92 -24.05 -11.67
C VAL A 333 11.92 -25.57 -11.80
N SER A 334 10.78 -26.16 -12.15
CA SER A 334 10.67 -27.61 -12.38
C SER A 334 11.53 -28.08 -13.56
N GLN A 335 11.55 -27.31 -14.66
CA GLN A 335 12.41 -27.60 -15.81
C GLN A 335 13.91 -27.51 -15.45
N ILE A 336 14.33 -26.47 -14.73
CA ILE A 336 15.71 -26.32 -14.27
C ILE A 336 16.11 -27.48 -13.37
N PHE A 337 15.22 -27.92 -12.47
CA PHE A 337 15.47 -29.07 -11.61
C PHE A 337 15.70 -30.35 -12.41
N ASN A 338 14.86 -30.62 -13.41
CA ASN A 338 15.02 -31.78 -14.28
C ASN A 338 16.33 -31.73 -15.08
N ILE A 339 16.67 -30.58 -15.66
CA ILE A 339 17.92 -30.39 -16.41
C ILE A 339 19.14 -30.62 -15.52
N ARG A 340 19.12 -30.16 -14.26
CA ARG A 340 20.22 -30.40 -13.30
C ARG A 340 20.37 -31.88 -12.99
N LYS A 341 19.26 -32.59 -12.80
CA LYS A 341 19.27 -34.03 -12.56
C LYS A 341 19.82 -34.80 -13.77
N ASP A 342 19.42 -34.43 -14.97
CA ASP A 342 19.92 -35.04 -16.21
C ASP A 342 21.40 -34.74 -16.42
N TYR A 343 21.84 -33.51 -16.12
CA TYR A 343 23.24 -33.13 -16.15
C TYR A 343 24.10 -33.96 -15.18
N GLU A 344 23.63 -34.16 -13.94
CA GLU A 344 24.32 -35.04 -12.98
C GLU A 344 24.41 -36.47 -13.51
N LYS A 345 23.32 -37.01 -14.06
CA LYS A 345 23.30 -38.35 -14.64
C LYS A 345 24.31 -38.49 -15.79
N ILE A 346 24.30 -37.56 -16.74
CA ILE A 346 25.25 -37.55 -17.87
C ILE A 346 26.69 -37.40 -17.38
N THR A 347 26.91 -36.60 -16.34
CA THR A 347 28.24 -36.42 -15.74
C THR A 347 28.75 -37.73 -15.13
N MET A 348 27.89 -38.45 -14.39
CA MET A 348 28.23 -39.77 -13.84
C MET A 348 28.51 -40.82 -14.94
N GLU A 349 27.71 -40.82 -16.01
CA GLU A 349 27.92 -41.69 -17.17
C GLU A 349 29.26 -41.39 -17.86
N LEU A 350 29.60 -40.11 -18.03
CA LEU A 350 30.88 -39.66 -18.60
C LEU A 350 32.06 -40.09 -17.71
N GLU A 351 31.96 -39.92 -16.40
CA GLU A 351 32.99 -40.37 -15.45
C GLU A 351 33.21 -41.88 -15.52
N THR A 352 32.12 -42.65 -15.60
CA THR A 352 32.15 -44.11 -15.77
C THR A 352 32.82 -44.50 -17.09
N LEU A 353 32.49 -43.83 -18.19
CA LEU A 353 33.10 -44.06 -19.50
C LEU A 353 34.59 -43.72 -19.50
N LYS A 354 35.00 -42.61 -18.87
CA LYS A 354 36.42 -42.23 -18.71
C LYS A 354 37.18 -43.30 -17.93
N LEU A 355 36.58 -43.83 -16.87
CA LEU A 355 37.15 -44.92 -16.08
C LEU A 355 37.37 -46.17 -16.95
N ASN A 356 36.33 -46.60 -17.68
CA ASN A 356 36.38 -47.75 -18.58
C ASN A 356 37.42 -47.58 -19.70
N GLN A 357 37.53 -46.39 -20.29
CA GLN A 357 38.52 -46.09 -21.34
C GLN A 357 39.96 -46.16 -20.80
N LYS A 358 40.21 -45.67 -19.58
CA LYS A 358 41.52 -45.76 -18.91
C LYS A 358 41.96 -47.22 -18.71
N PHE A 359 41.02 -48.15 -18.55
CA PHE A 359 41.29 -49.58 -18.47
C PHE A 359 41.57 -50.22 -19.83
N LEU A 360 40.86 -49.83 -20.88
CA LEU A 360 41.05 -50.37 -22.22
C LEU A 360 42.39 -49.94 -22.86
N ILE A 361 42.84 -48.69 -22.62
CA ILE A 361 44.10 -48.17 -23.18
C ILE A 361 45.35 -48.76 -22.48
N ARG A 362 45.21 -49.33 -21.27
CA ARG A 362 46.32 -49.90 -20.47
C ARG A 362 46.25 -51.42 -20.32
N GLN A 363 45.73 -52.12 -21.32
CA GLN A 363 45.86 -53.57 -21.43
C GLN A 363 47.32 -53.93 -21.78
N PRO A 364 48.05 -54.68 -20.93
CA PRO A 364 49.23 -55.38 -21.40
C PRO A 364 48.78 -56.42 -22.43
N ARG A 365 49.57 -56.66 -23.48
CA ARG A 365 49.24 -57.59 -24.59
C ARG A 365 48.92 -59.04 -24.16
N ASN A 366 49.03 -59.38 -22.87
CA ASN A 366 48.65 -60.66 -22.29
C ASN A 366 47.57 -60.39 -21.22
N GLY A 367 46.32 -60.78 -21.50
CA GLY A 367 45.09 -60.37 -20.81
C GLY A 367 44.90 -60.80 -19.35
N ARG A 368 45.88 -60.53 -18.46
CA ARG A 368 45.69 -60.64 -17.02
C ARG A 368 46.23 -59.38 -16.33
N ILE A 369 45.34 -58.66 -15.66
CA ILE A 369 45.69 -57.52 -14.82
C ILE A 369 46.52 -58.06 -13.64
N PRO A 370 47.74 -57.54 -13.39
CA PRO A 370 48.53 -57.92 -12.21
C PRO A 370 47.73 -57.67 -10.94
N VAL A 371 47.76 -58.61 -10.00
CA VAL A 371 46.93 -58.57 -8.78
C VAL A 371 47.20 -57.30 -7.98
N GLU A 372 48.45 -56.83 -7.94
CA GLU A 372 48.80 -55.58 -7.23
C GLU A 372 48.11 -54.36 -7.85
N LYS A 373 47.88 -54.37 -9.17
CA LYS A 373 47.17 -53.30 -9.87
C LYS A 373 45.67 -53.35 -9.61
N LEU A 374 45.11 -54.54 -9.38
CA LEU A 374 43.72 -54.72 -8.98
C LEU A 374 43.49 -54.26 -7.55
N ASP A 375 44.39 -54.60 -6.63
CA ASP A 375 44.33 -54.17 -5.24
C ASP A 375 44.48 -52.65 -5.12
N LEU A 376 45.44 -52.05 -5.84
CA LEU A 376 45.58 -50.59 -5.88
C LEU A 376 44.33 -49.91 -6.46
N MET A 377 43.69 -50.53 -7.44
CA MET A 377 42.44 -50.02 -8.02
C MET A 377 41.29 -50.11 -7.00
N ASN A 378 41.19 -51.19 -6.24
CA ASN A 378 40.21 -51.32 -5.17
C ASN A 378 40.44 -50.28 -4.07
N THR A 379 41.69 -50.06 -3.66
CA THR A 379 42.04 -49.01 -2.69
C THR A 379 41.71 -47.62 -3.23
N ILE A 380 42.04 -47.31 -4.49
CA ILE A 380 41.71 -46.01 -5.10
C ILE A 380 40.19 -45.82 -5.19
N ASN A 381 39.44 -46.86 -5.57
CA ASN A 381 37.99 -46.80 -5.62
C ASN A 381 37.37 -46.58 -4.23
N GLN A 382 37.93 -47.22 -3.21
CA GLN A 382 37.50 -47.05 -1.82
C GLN A 382 37.80 -45.63 -1.31
N LEU A 383 38.99 -45.09 -1.60
CA LEU A 383 39.36 -43.72 -1.28
C LEU A 383 38.48 -42.70 -2.02
N LEU A 384 38.10 -42.95 -3.27
CA LEU A 384 37.18 -42.09 -4.01
C LEU A 384 35.76 -42.10 -3.42
N LEU A 385 35.28 -43.26 -2.97
CA LEU A 385 34.01 -43.38 -2.25
C LEU A 385 34.05 -42.63 -0.92
N GLU A 386 35.12 -42.78 -0.15
CA GLU A 386 35.32 -42.03 1.11
C GLU A 386 35.42 -40.52 0.88
N MET A 387 36.14 -40.09 -0.17
CA MET A 387 36.24 -38.68 -0.53
C MET A 387 34.86 -38.09 -0.90
N ASN A 388 34.05 -38.83 -1.67
CA ASN A 388 32.69 -38.41 -2.00
C ASN A 388 31.78 -38.37 -0.76
N LYS A 389 31.91 -39.35 0.15
CA LYS A 389 31.19 -39.36 1.43
C LYS A 389 31.56 -38.13 2.27
N LEU A 390 32.84 -37.84 2.43
CA LEU A 390 33.32 -36.66 3.17
C LEU A 390 32.87 -35.35 2.53
N LYS A 391 32.83 -35.28 1.19
CA LYS A 391 32.31 -34.11 0.47
C LYS A 391 30.82 -33.88 0.77
N ASN A 392 30.02 -34.95 0.81
CA ASN A 392 28.61 -34.87 1.15
C ASN A 392 28.39 -34.46 2.62
N GLU A 393 29.15 -35.05 3.55
CA GLU A 393 29.12 -34.68 4.97
C GLU A 393 29.51 -33.20 5.17
N LYS A 394 30.54 -32.71 4.48
CA LYS A 394 30.91 -31.30 4.49
C LYS A 394 29.77 -30.39 4.02
N MET A 395 29.11 -30.74 2.90
CA MET A 395 27.98 -29.94 2.40
C MET A 395 26.81 -29.94 3.40
N ALA A 396 26.52 -31.08 4.04
CA ALA A 396 25.49 -31.17 5.06
C ALA A 396 25.80 -30.27 6.27
N LEU A 397 27.05 -30.29 6.76
CA LEU A 397 27.52 -29.44 7.85
C LEU A 397 27.50 -27.95 7.48
N GLU A 398 27.85 -27.58 6.25
CA GLU A 398 27.77 -26.19 5.78
C GLU A 398 26.32 -25.69 5.77
N GLU A 399 25.36 -26.52 5.34
CA GLU A 399 23.94 -26.16 5.32
C GLU A 399 23.36 -26.08 6.74
N GLU A 400 23.72 -27.00 7.63
CA GLU A 400 23.38 -26.94 9.04
C GLU A 400 23.92 -25.67 9.71
N ASN A 401 25.16 -25.28 9.44
CA ASN A 401 25.76 -24.05 9.96
C ASN A 401 25.02 -22.80 9.44
N LYS A 402 24.61 -22.76 8.16
CA LYS A 402 23.77 -21.67 7.64
C LYS A 402 22.41 -21.60 8.33
N ILE A 403 21.76 -22.74 8.57
CA ILE A 403 20.50 -22.79 9.31
C ILE A 403 20.71 -22.28 10.74
N GLN A 404 21.77 -22.72 11.41
CA GLN A 404 22.10 -22.29 12.77
C GLN A 404 22.34 -20.78 12.85
N ARG A 405 23.09 -20.18 11.91
CA ARG A 405 23.28 -18.71 11.84
C ARG A 405 21.97 -17.96 11.61
N ARG A 406 21.08 -18.49 10.76
CA ARG A 406 19.74 -17.91 10.53
C ARG A 406 18.89 -17.96 11.80
N CYS A 407 18.84 -19.12 12.48
CA CYS A 407 18.12 -19.28 13.74
C CYS A 407 18.68 -18.36 14.83
N GLN A 408 19.99 -18.26 14.99
CA GLN A 408 20.62 -17.34 15.94
C GLN A 408 20.27 -15.87 15.66
N THR A 409 20.30 -15.45 14.39
CA THR A 409 19.92 -14.09 13.99
C THR A 409 18.44 -13.82 14.31
N HIS A 410 17.56 -14.77 13.99
CA HIS A 410 16.14 -14.68 14.28
C HIS A 410 15.86 -14.61 15.80
N ASP A 411 16.52 -15.44 16.60
CA ASP A 411 16.36 -15.43 18.06
C ASP A 411 16.92 -14.16 18.71
N GLN A 412 17.99 -13.60 18.14
CA GLN A 412 18.49 -12.28 18.54
C GLN A 412 17.47 -11.18 18.21
N MET A 413 16.91 -11.16 17.00
CA MET A 413 15.86 -10.21 16.62
C MET A 413 14.64 -10.31 17.54
N LYS A 414 14.18 -11.53 17.85
CA LYS A 414 13.05 -11.79 18.75
C LYS A 414 13.30 -11.35 20.20
N ARG A 415 14.56 -11.37 20.66
CA ARG A 415 14.95 -10.85 21.99
C ARG A 415 15.06 -9.31 22.02
N ILE A 416 15.25 -8.68 20.85
CA ILE A 416 15.44 -7.23 20.74
C ILE A 416 14.11 -6.52 20.50
N LEU A 417 13.29 -7.05 19.58
CA LEU A 417 12.00 -6.50 19.21
C LEU A 417 10.90 -7.21 19.99
N THR A 418 10.07 -6.45 20.69
CA THR A 418 8.91 -7.01 21.38
C THR A 418 7.76 -7.23 20.40
N SER A 419 6.84 -8.14 20.71
CA SER A 419 5.61 -8.34 19.90
C SER A 419 4.80 -7.05 19.74
N ARG A 420 4.90 -6.13 20.71
CA ARG A 420 4.30 -4.80 20.65
C ARG A 420 4.96 -3.90 19.60
N ASP A 421 6.29 -3.92 19.49
CA ASP A 421 7.00 -3.13 18.47
C ASP A 421 6.60 -3.58 17.06
N ILE A 422 6.48 -4.90 16.85
CA ILE A 422 6.04 -5.49 15.58
C ILE A 422 4.58 -5.12 15.28
N ALA A 423 3.69 -5.19 16.28
CA ALA A 423 2.30 -4.79 16.12
C ALA A 423 2.13 -3.28 15.86
N MET A 424 2.95 -2.45 16.50
CA MET A 424 2.94 -1.00 16.27
C MET A 424 3.42 -0.65 14.86
N ALA A 425 4.46 -1.33 14.36
CA ALA A 425 4.92 -1.17 12.98
C ALA A 425 3.91 -1.68 11.95
N ALA A 426 3.29 -2.84 12.19
CA ALA A 426 2.20 -3.35 11.34
C ALA A 426 0.99 -2.41 11.29
N SER A 427 0.78 -1.61 12.35
CA SER A 427 -0.26 -0.57 12.40
C SER A 427 0.20 0.82 11.91
N ASN A 428 1.37 0.92 11.27
CA ASN A 428 2.01 2.16 10.81
C ASN A 428 2.21 3.24 11.90
N LYS A 429 2.21 2.85 13.18
CA LYS A 429 2.43 3.78 14.31
C LYS A 429 3.91 4.00 14.64
N VAL A 430 4.77 3.13 14.13
CA VAL A 430 6.23 3.15 14.30
C VAL A 430 6.82 2.81 12.93
N GLY A 431 7.67 3.68 12.38
CA GLY A 431 8.29 3.45 11.08
C GLY A 431 9.41 2.40 11.14
N ASP A 432 9.70 1.76 10.00
CA ASP A 432 10.77 0.75 9.88
C ASP A 432 12.14 1.29 10.34
N GLY A 433 12.39 2.59 10.17
CA GLY A 433 13.60 3.27 10.64
C GLY A 433 13.76 3.28 12.17
N GLU A 434 12.67 3.28 12.93
CA GLU A 434 12.70 3.24 14.40
C GLU A 434 12.98 1.81 14.89
N LEU A 435 12.43 0.79 14.24
CA LEU A 435 12.75 -0.62 14.51
C LEU A 435 14.22 -0.91 14.18
N ALA A 436 14.70 -0.42 13.03
CA ALA A 436 16.10 -0.55 12.62
C ALA A 436 17.03 0.17 13.61
N SER A 437 16.68 1.38 14.06
CA SER A 437 17.46 2.11 15.06
C SER A 437 17.52 1.39 16.41
N LYS A 438 16.42 0.77 16.87
CA LYS A 438 16.44 -0.06 18.09
C LYS A 438 17.37 -1.27 17.97
N LEU A 439 17.39 -1.94 16.81
CA LEU A 439 18.30 -3.05 16.53
C LEU A 439 19.77 -2.59 16.51
N VAL A 440 20.06 -1.48 15.82
CA VAL A 440 21.41 -0.89 15.72
C VAL A 440 21.92 -0.44 17.08
N MET A 441 21.11 0.30 17.85
CA MET A 441 21.49 0.76 19.20
C MET A 441 21.79 -0.41 20.14
N ARG A 442 21.02 -1.49 20.05
CA ARG A 442 21.29 -2.70 20.84
C ARG A 442 22.56 -3.41 20.41
N ARG A 443 22.87 -3.43 19.11
CA ARG A 443 24.13 -3.99 18.60
C ARG A 443 25.34 -3.16 19.04
N ILE A 444 25.23 -1.83 19.01
CA ILE A 444 26.26 -0.93 19.53
C ILE A 444 26.47 -1.16 21.03
N ASN A 445 25.39 -1.28 21.81
CA ASN A 445 25.48 -1.54 23.24
C ASN A 445 26.12 -2.90 23.56
N GLN A 446 25.83 -3.95 22.78
CA GLN A 446 26.50 -5.25 22.90
C GLN A 446 28.00 -5.16 22.61
N LEU A 447 28.39 -4.50 21.50
CA LEU A 447 29.81 -4.32 21.14
C LEU A 447 30.57 -3.44 22.15
N THR A 448 29.86 -2.56 22.85
CA THR A 448 30.43 -1.71 23.91
C THR A 448 30.56 -2.47 25.22
N GLN A 449 29.62 -3.38 25.54
CA GLN A 449 29.71 -4.29 26.69
C GLN A 449 30.76 -5.39 26.50
N ASP A 450 30.93 -5.95 25.30
CA ASP A 450 31.97 -6.94 25.01
C ASP A 450 33.39 -6.33 25.11
N LYS A 451 33.53 -5.02 24.87
CA LYS A 451 34.79 -4.29 25.09
C LYS A 451 35.11 -3.99 26.56
N THR A 452 34.10 -3.92 27.44
CA THR A 452 34.29 -3.67 28.88
C THR A 452 34.33 -4.96 29.71
N SER A 453 34.00 -6.10 29.11
CA SER A 453 33.97 -7.42 29.76
C SER A 453 35.04 -8.41 29.25
N SER A 454 36.08 -7.93 28.55
CA SER A 454 37.28 -8.72 28.29
C SER A 454 38.28 -8.54 29.45
N PRO A 455 38.38 -9.49 30.41
CA PRO A 455 39.60 -9.65 31.16
C PRO A 455 40.63 -10.28 30.21
N PHE A 456 41.85 -9.76 30.29
CA PHE A 456 43.07 -10.32 29.71
C PHE A 456 43.03 -11.85 29.54
N ASN A 457 43.09 -12.31 28.30
CA ASN A 457 43.78 -13.55 27.95
C ASN A 457 44.71 -13.25 26.79
N THR A 458 45.95 -12.94 27.16
CA THR A 458 47.11 -12.96 26.29
C THR A 458 47.42 -14.42 25.98
N GLU A 459 46.75 -14.99 24.99
CA GLU A 459 47.26 -16.22 24.36
C GLU A 459 48.39 -15.84 23.40
N VAL A 460 49.59 -16.18 23.83
CA VAL A 460 50.80 -16.27 23.02
C VAL A 460 50.54 -17.29 21.91
N VAL A 461 50.15 -16.82 20.73
CA VAL A 461 50.19 -17.63 19.51
C VAL A 461 51.63 -17.63 19.01
N HIS A 462 52.30 -18.73 19.29
CA HIS A 462 53.59 -19.12 18.76
C HIS A 462 53.51 -19.15 17.23
N LEU A 463 54.12 -18.16 16.57
CA LEU A 463 54.44 -18.21 15.15
C LEU A 463 55.46 -19.33 14.95
N GLY A 464 54.96 -20.50 14.56
CA GLY A 464 55.76 -21.58 14.00
C GLY A 464 56.32 -21.12 12.65
N ASN A 465 57.57 -20.66 12.66
CA ASN A 465 58.45 -20.69 11.51
C ASN A 465 58.58 -22.15 11.05
N VAL A 466 58.11 -22.46 9.84
CA VAL A 466 58.61 -23.60 9.08
C VAL A 466 59.04 -23.06 7.72
N SER A 467 60.33 -22.79 7.61
CA SER A 467 61.07 -22.79 6.36
C SER A 467 61.86 -24.10 6.32
N ASN A 468 61.38 -25.06 5.53
CA ASN A 468 62.14 -25.92 4.62
C ASN A 468 61.18 -26.92 3.97
#